data_AF-A0A6H0IRX8-F1
#
_entry.id   AF-A0A6H0IRX8-F1
#
_cell.length_a   1.000
_cell.length_b   1.000
_cell.length_c   1.000
_cell.angle_alpha   90.00
_cell.angle_beta   90.00
_cell.angle_gamma   90.00
#
_symmetry.space_group_name_H-M   'P 1'
#
loop_
_entity.id
_entity.type
_entity.pdbx_description
1 polymer ?
#
loop_
_entity_poly.entity_id
_entity_poly.type
_entity_poly.pdbx_seq_one_letter_code
_entity_poly.pdbx_strand_id
1 'polypeptide(L)' 'MLAITRRTNAEEALWIGDNVRIRLAPGRSPNQVRIIIEAPREVNIVREELLGRADPSDDTESADAV' A
#
# COMPACT_ATOMS: atom_id res chain seq x y z
N MET A 1 -14.92 8.74 -6.69
CA MET A 1 -13.57 8.77 -7.30
C MET A 1 -13.05 10.20 -7.17
N LEU A 2 -11.89 10.38 -6.52
CA LEU A 2 -11.21 11.66 -6.41
C LEU A 2 -9.96 11.61 -7.30
N ALA A 3 -9.77 12.60 -8.17
CA ALA A 3 -8.59 12.71 -9.04
C ALA A 3 -7.84 14.01 -8.73
N ILE A 4 -6.56 13.89 -8.39
CA ILE A 4 -5.70 15.03 -8.06
C ILE A 4 -4.29 14.81 -8.62
N THR A 5 -3.61 15.90 -8.96
CA THR A 5 -2.21 15.90 -9.39
C THR A 5 -1.35 16.44 -8.26
N ARG A 6 -0.35 15.67 -7.83
CA ARG A 6 0.65 16.11 -6.85
C ARG A 6 2.03 16.20 -7.49
N ARG A 7 2.86 17.10 -6.98
CA ARG A 7 4.27 17.18 -7.37
C ARG A 7 5.10 16.24 -6.51
N THR A 8 6.09 15.57 -7.10
CA THR A 8 6.96 14.60 -6.40
C THR A 8 8.10 15.26 -5.61
N ASN A 9 8.31 16.56 -5.78
CA ASN A 9 9.39 17.33 -5.16
C ASN A 9 8.90 18.31 -4.08
N ALA A 10 7.64 18.21 -3.68
CA ALA A 10 7.04 19.06 -2.66
C ALA A 10 6.54 18.20 -1.50
N GLU A 11 6.45 18.78 -0.29
CA GLU A 11 6.01 18.08 0.94
C GLU A 11 4.50 17.83 0.98
N GLU A 12 3.92 17.51 -0.16
CA GLU A 12 2.50 17.35 -0.29
C GLU A 12 2.06 15.91 -0.01
N ALA A 13 0.95 15.76 0.71
CA ALA A 13 0.39 14.45 1.08
C ALA A 13 -1.09 14.36 0.72
N LEU A 14 -1.56 13.13 0.52
CA LEU A 14 -2.97 12.76 0.48
C LEU A 14 -3.29 11.98 1.76
N TRP A 15 -4.40 12.33 2.41
CA TRP A 15 -4.91 11.61 3.57
C TRP A 15 -6.14 10.80 3.19
N ILE A 16 -6.25 9.58 3.71
CA ILE A 16 -7.44 8.75 3.65
C ILE A 16 -7.89 8.51 5.09
N GLY A 17 -9.09 9.00 5.42
CA GLY A 17 -9.51 9.09 6.81
C GLY A 17 -8.52 9.91 7.64
N ASP A 18 -8.30 9.48 8.88
CA ASP A 18 -7.45 10.20 9.85
C ASP A 18 -6.12 9.48 10.13
N ASN A 19 -5.90 8.30 9.53
CA ASN A 19 -4.82 7.40 9.91
C ASN A 19 -3.99 6.85 8.73
N VAL A 20 -4.33 7.19 7.48
CA VAL A 20 -3.54 6.79 6.31
C VAL A 20 -3.02 8.03 5.59
N ARG A 21 -1.69 8.14 5.49
CA ARG A 21 -1.00 9.24 4.82
C ARG A 21 -0.21 8.70 3.64
N ILE A 22 -0.45 9.28 2.47
CA ILE A 22 0.21 8.94 1.21
C ILE A 22 1.06 10.13 0.76
N ARG A 23 2.34 9.87 0.46
CA ARG A 23 3.28 10.86 -0.09
C ARG A 23 3.87 10.34 -1.39
N LEU A 24 4.19 11.26 -2.30
CA LEU A 24 4.87 10.93 -3.55
C LEU A 24 6.33 11.38 -3.49
N ALA A 25 7.21 10.56 -4.03
CA ALA A 25 8.61 10.87 -4.21
C ALA A 25 9.05 10.51 -5.65
N PRO A 26 10.17 11.07 -6.13
CA PRO A 26 10.70 10.70 -7.44
C PRO A 26 10.97 9.19 -7.51
N GLY A 27 10.53 8.56 -8.60
CA GLY A 27 10.91 7.18 -8.90
C GLY A 27 12.37 7.09 -9.32
N ARG A 28 12.85 5.86 -9.55
CA ARG A 28 14.21 5.63 -10.08
C ARG A 28 14.34 5.89 -11.58
N SER A 29 13.21 5.96 -12.28
CA SER A 29 13.11 6.15 -13.73
C SER A 29 12.10 7.27 -14.08
N PRO A 30 12.20 7.93 -15.25
CA PRO A 30 11.38 9.09 -15.61
C PRO A 30 9.87 8.88 -15.54
N ASN A 31 9.40 7.66 -15.82
CA ASN A 31 7.98 7.30 -15.83
C ASN A 31 7.55 6.53 -14.56
N GLN A 32 8.38 6.55 -13.52
CA GLN A 32 8.07 5.91 -12.26
C GLN A 32 7.86 6.96 -11.17
N VAL A 33 6.89 6.67 -10.31
CA VAL A 33 6.68 7.40 -9.06
C VAL A 33 6.91 6.45 -7.90
N ARG A 34 7.53 6.93 -6.83
CA ARG A 34 7.60 6.21 -5.57
C ARG A 34 6.43 6.67 -4.72
N ILE A 35 5.55 5.75 -4.36
CA ILE A 35 4.45 5.99 -3.43
C ILE A 35 4.91 5.54 -2.05
N ILE A 36 4.83 6.43 -1.06
CA ILE A 36 5.13 6.15 0.33
C ILE A 36 3.80 6.18 1.08
N ILE A 37 3.47 5.08 1.77
CA ILE A 37 2.22 4.94 2.51
C ILE A 37 2.58 4.74 3.98
N GLU A 38 2.12 5.65 4.83
CA GLU A 38 2.18 5.56 6.28
C GLU A 38 0.77 5.22 6.77
N ALA A 39 0.61 4.04 7.36
CA ALA A 39 -0.67 3.52 7.83
C ALA A 39 -0.41 2.55 8.99
N PRO A 40 -1.41 2.31 9.85
CA PRO A 40 -1.29 1.33 10.91
C PRO A 40 -1.40 -0.11 10.36
N ARG A 41 -0.94 -1.10 11.13
CA ARG A 41 -0.72 -2.49 10.64
C ARG A 41 -2.00 -3.24 10.29
N GLU A 42 -3.11 -2.85 10.89
CA GLU A 42 -4.44 -3.41 10.64
C GLU A 42 -4.98 -3.05 9.25
N VAL A 43 -4.43 -2.03 8.58
CA VAL A 43 -4.83 -1.66 7.22
C VAL A 43 -4.04 -2.51 6.23
N ASN A 44 -4.74 -3.42 5.54
CA ASN A 44 -4.13 -4.21 4.47
C ASN A 44 -3.77 -3.33 3.27
N ILE A 45 -2.47 -3.25 2.93
CA ILE A 45 -1.94 -2.46 1.81
C ILE A 45 -1.15 -3.40 0.91
N VAL A 46 -1.65 -3.61 -0.29
CA VAL A 46 -1.04 -4.48 -1.29
C VAL A 46 -1.04 -3.82 -2.65
N ARG A 47 -0.09 -4.22 -3.49
CA ARG A 47 -0.06 -3.81 -4.89
C ARG A 47 -1.14 -4.58 -5.66
N GLU A 48 -1.79 -3.92 -6.60
CA GLU A 48 -2.92 -4.50 -7.33
C GLU A 48 -2.54 -5.80 -8.04
N GLU A 49 -1.34 -5.90 -8.61
CA GLU A 49 -0.85 -7.11 -9.29
C GLU A 49 -0.68 -8.33 -8.35
N LEU A 50 -0.77 -8.12 -7.04
CA LEU A 50 -0.73 -9.18 -6.04
C LEU A 50 -2.12 -9.59 -5.56
N LEU A 51 -3.17 -8.82 -5.89
CA LEU A 51 -4.55 -9.18 -5.60
C LEU A 51 -4.93 -10.42 -6.42
N GLY A 52 -5.31 -11.51 -5.74
CA GLY A 52 -5.71 -12.77 -6.39
C GLY A 52 -4.62 -13.84 -6.42
N ARG A 53 -3.39 -13.55 -5.95
CA ARG A 53 -2.43 -14.59 -5.57
C ARG A 53 -2.62 -14.92 -4.09
N ALA A 54 -3.80 -15.41 -3.74
CA ALA A 54 -3.98 -16.08 -2.46
C ALA A 54 -3.07 -17.31 -2.47
N ASP A 55 -2.09 -17.38 -1.56
CA ASP A 55 -1.37 -18.62 -1.32
C ASP A 55 -2.41 -19.66 -0.85
N PRO A 56 -2.58 -20.80 -1.54
CA PRO A 56 -3.45 -21.88 -1.08
C PRO A 56 -2.87 -22.64 0.14
N SER A 57 -1.88 -22.08 0.84
CA SER A 57 -1.16 -22.74 1.94
C SER A 57 -1.48 -22.23 3.33
N ASP A 58 -2.41 -21.28 3.51
CA ASP A 58 -2.85 -20.84 4.85
C ASP A 58 -3.96 -21.72 5.47
N ASP A 59 -4.22 -22.92 4.91
CA ASP A 59 -5.14 -23.92 5.47
C ASP A 59 -4.42 -25.05 6.26
N THR A 60 -3.23 -24.81 6.81
CA THR A 60 -2.58 -25.82 7.67
C THR A 60 -1.85 -25.19 8.85
N GLU A 61 -2.58 -24.97 9.95
CA GLU A 61 -2.07 -25.18 11.31
C GLU A 61 -3.22 -25.11 12.34
N SER A 62 -3.99 -26.19 12.45
CA SER A 62 -4.76 -26.56 13.64
C SER A 62 -4.99 -28.07 13.65
N ALA A 63 -3.89 -28.82 13.71
CA ALA A 63 -3.88 -30.23 14.07
C ALA A 63 -2.62 -30.53 14.89
N ASP A 64 -2.64 -30.15 16.17
CA ASP A 64 -2.03 -31.00 17.20
C ASP A 64 -2.63 -30.66 18.58
N ALA A 65 -3.65 -31.42 18.97
CA ALA A 65 -4.05 -31.58 20.36
C ALA A 65 -3.78 -33.04 20.72
N VAL A 66 -2.73 -33.20 21.53
CA VAL A 66 -2.24 -34.44 22.17
C VAL A 66 -3.32 -35.09 23.02
#